data_AF-A0A401JGT1-F1
#
_entry.id   AF-A0A401JGT1-F1
#
_cell.length_a   1.000
_cell.length_b   1.000
_cell.length_c   1.000
_cell.angle_alpha   90.00
_cell.angle_beta   90.00
_cell.angle_gamma   90.00
#
_symmetry.space_group_name_H-M   'P 1'
#
loop_
_entity.id
_entity.type
_entity.pdbx_description
1 polymer ?
#
loop_
_entity_poly.entity_id
_entity_poly.type
_entity_poly.pdbx_seq_one_letter_code
_entity_poly.pdbx_strand_id
1 'polypeptide(L)'
;MVTSRLLEAFLACPFKCHLLSEGEVPGGTEYSAWAAARDESYRRDGVRKLASQEVGPCIASAEPGLWKRESWQFAVAKTVRAEGWEAEIALIQRLPQAGASSRFVPIRFAANNRLSASDKTMAAFEAISLAKAFGAKTGAAKIVHGDKPATISVNAAVLSRAVHRKVSQVAALLSADLPPVAVLNRHCPECGYQDRCRKEAVGTDDLSLLSNLTGKERARYRGKGIFTVSQLAYTFRPRRRSKRLAARPERYHHALKALAIREQKIHVVGKPVMPVDGTPVFIDVEGLPDRNFYYLIGIRVEEPGGTEHRSLWADSSSDEKLIWEEFLDILSGTDRPILLHYGSFEKTFLKKMCELYGGPPEPSAAATAIASSTNLLAVIYARIYFPAYSNGLKEIARFLGFEWSDPLASGILSIAWRSQWEESRDAGLRDRLIAYNADDCEALSLVARTIARILSPEILAAEPAGVPEVVHAEELGRCILSKWRVFKSPLLDMEKINEAAYWNYQRDRVFVRTGTEARLNQKRPKRTSRCRRKAEKIVMAIPPSSCPECGKRGRTKSRLLTRTVEDIVFGRDSAKRRVVQYIFQGYRCRSCKHEYGLSEWYLHARKWG
;
A
#
# COMPACT_ATOMS: atom_id res chain seq x y z
N MET A 1 -8.57 23.59 17.17
CA MET A 1 -9.57 23.96 16.14
C MET A 1 -9.24 23.20 14.86
N VAL A 2 -10.22 22.64 14.15
CA VAL A 2 -9.97 21.92 12.87
C VAL A 2 -10.28 22.85 11.70
N THR A 3 -9.28 23.11 10.86
CA THR A 3 -9.38 24.02 9.71
C THR A 3 -9.53 23.27 8.39
N SER A 4 -10.01 23.94 7.32
CA SER A 4 -10.05 23.39 5.95
C SER A 4 -8.70 22.81 5.53
N ARG A 5 -7.61 23.58 5.75
CA ARG A 5 -6.24 23.18 5.39
C ARG A 5 -5.77 21.92 6.11
N LEU A 6 -6.06 21.81 7.41
CA LEU A 6 -5.69 20.64 8.21
C LEU A 6 -6.52 19.40 7.83
N LEU A 7 -7.81 19.57 7.55
CA LEU A 7 -8.66 18.47 7.11
C LEU A 7 -8.22 17.94 5.74
N GLU A 8 -7.96 18.82 4.78
CA GLU A 8 -7.47 18.45 3.45
C GLU A 8 -6.12 17.73 3.53
N ALA A 9 -5.19 18.25 4.33
CA ALA A 9 -3.93 17.59 4.62
C ALA A 9 -4.12 16.20 5.23
N PHE A 10 -5.06 16.04 6.17
CA PHE A 10 -5.35 14.75 6.81
C PHE A 10 -5.98 13.73 5.86
N LEU A 11 -6.85 14.18 4.96
CA LEU A 11 -7.47 13.32 3.94
C LEU A 11 -6.41 12.75 2.99
N ALA A 12 -5.37 13.54 2.68
CA ALA A 12 -4.21 13.10 1.93
C ALA A 12 -3.26 12.20 2.76
N CYS A 13 -2.83 12.68 3.93
CA CYS A 13 -1.89 12.00 4.81
C CYS A 13 -1.98 12.53 6.26
N PRO A 14 -2.26 11.67 7.27
CA PRO A 14 -2.29 12.09 8.66
C PRO A 14 -0.98 12.73 9.15
N PHE A 15 0.17 12.23 8.71
CA PHE A 15 1.47 12.81 9.07
C PHE A 15 1.65 14.21 8.47
N LYS A 16 1.22 14.45 7.22
CA LYS A 16 1.22 15.78 6.60
C LYS A 16 0.38 16.78 7.40
N CYS A 17 -0.77 16.35 7.93
CA CYS A 17 -1.61 17.18 8.80
C CYS A 17 -0.88 17.60 10.08
N HIS A 18 -0.19 16.65 10.73
CA HIS A 18 0.61 16.93 11.92
C HIS A 18 1.78 17.90 11.63
N LEU A 19 2.57 17.67 10.58
CA LEU A 19 3.66 18.59 10.23
C LEU A 19 3.15 20.01 9.97
N LEU A 20 2.00 20.14 9.30
CA LEU A 20 1.36 21.44 9.08
C LEU A 20 0.83 22.09 10.37
N SER A 21 0.39 21.32 11.36
CA SER A 21 -0.05 21.88 12.65
C SER A 21 1.10 22.38 13.49
N GLU A 22 2.27 21.75 13.38
CA GLU A 22 3.52 22.21 14.03
C GLU A 22 4.16 23.42 13.32
N GLY A 23 3.61 23.86 12.19
CA GLY A 23 4.15 24.97 11.41
C GLY A 23 5.39 24.61 10.59
N GLU A 24 5.69 23.32 10.39
CA GLU A 24 6.75 22.93 9.46
C GLU A 24 6.41 23.42 8.05
N VAL A 25 7.39 24.02 7.38
CA VAL A 25 7.24 24.47 5.99
C VAL A 25 7.67 23.34 5.07
N PRO A 26 6.85 22.95 4.07
CA PRO A 26 7.26 21.94 3.10
C PRO A 26 8.44 22.47 2.28
N GLY A 27 9.41 21.59 1.99
CA GLY A 27 10.55 21.94 1.12
C GLY A 27 10.11 22.31 -0.31
N GLY A 28 8.90 21.86 -0.70
CA GLY A 28 8.29 22.17 -1.99
C GLY A 28 8.92 21.36 -3.12
N THR A 29 8.11 20.54 -3.82
CA THR A 29 8.49 19.97 -5.11
C THR A 29 7.96 20.86 -6.24
N GLU A 30 8.64 20.87 -7.38
CA GLU A 30 8.18 21.56 -8.61
C GLU A 30 6.70 21.24 -8.89
N TYR A 31 6.32 19.96 -8.79
CA TYR A 31 4.94 19.53 -8.94
C TYR A 31 4.00 20.14 -7.89
N SER A 32 4.36 20.10 -6.61
CA SER A 32 3.49 20.61 -5.54
C SER A 32 3.26 22.13 -5.65
N ALA A 33 4.25 22.87 -6.12
CA ALA A 33 4.15 24.29 -6.38
C ALA A 33 3.24 24.57 -7.59
N TRP A 34 3.44 23.84 -8.69
CA TRP A 34 2.57 23.92 -9.87
C TRP A 34 1.11 23.56 -9.54
N ALA A 35 0.88 22.47 -8.82
CA ALA A 35 -0.47 22.03 -8.45
C ALA A 35 -1.19 23.08 -7.59
N ALA A 36 -0.51 23.65 -6.60
CA ALA A 36 -1.06 24.73 -5.77
C ALA A 36 -1.36 25.99 -6.59
N ALA A 37 -0.46 26.38 -7.50
CA ALA A 37 -0.67 27.53 -8.38
C ALA A 37 -1.85 27.32 -9.34
N ARG A 38 -1.99 26.11 -9.90
CA ARG A 38 -3.09 25.72 -10.78
C ARG A 38 -4.43 25.78 -10.05
N ASP A 39 -4.52 25.17 -8.87
CA ASP A 39 -5.76 25.14 -8.08
C ASP A 39 -6.16 26.56 -7.64
N GLU A 40 -5.20 27.39 -7.25
CA GLU A 40 -5.43 28.78 -6.89
C GLU A 40 -5.85 29.64 -8.09
N SER A 41 -5.23 29.45 -9.26
CA SER A 41 -5.63 30.12 -10.50
C SER A 41 -7.06 29.75 -10.89
N TYR A 42 -7.37 28.45 -10.92
CA TYR A 42 -8.70 27.93 -11.25
C TYR A 42 -9.77 28.47 -10.29
N ARG A 43 -9.46 28.51 -8.98
CA ARG A 43 -10.35 29.07 -7.96
C ARG A 43 -10.61 30.56 -8.19
N ARG A 44 -9.57 31.37 -8.45
CA ARG A 44 -9.72 32.81 -8.70
C ARG A 44 -10.55 33.09 -9.95
N ASP A 45 -10.28 32.37 -11.03
CA ASP A 45 -11.02 32.52 -12.29
C ASP A 45 -12.48 32.07 -12.15
N GLY A 46 -12.73 30.97 -11.44
CA GLY A 46 -14.08 30.49 -11.14
C GLY A 46 -14.88 31.47 -10.30
N VAL A 47 -14.26 32.04 -9.25
CA VAL A 47 -14.87 33.11 -8.43
C VAL A 47 -15.17 34.33 -9.29
N ARG A 48 -14.20 34.79 -10.10
CA ARG A 48 -14.37 35.95 -10.98
C ARG A 48 -15.54 35.75 -11.94
N LYS A 49 -15.59 34.62 -12.66
CA LYS A 49 -16.64 34.31 -13.65
C LYS A 49 -18.03 34.27 -13.03
N LEU A 50 -18.19 33.68 -11.85
CA LEU A 50 -19.49 33.59 -11.18
C LEU A 50 -19.89 34.91 -10.49
N ALA A 51 -18.93 35.67 -9.96
CA ALA A 51 -19.19 36.95 -9.31
C ALA A 51 -19.38 38.11 -10.30
N SER A 52 -18.87 38.02 -11.53
CA SER A 52 -19.02 39.04 -12.57
C SER A 52 -20.32 38.95 -13.35
N GLN A 53 -21.07 37.84 -13.23
CA GLN A 53 -22.28 37.59 -14.02
C GLN A 53 -23.47 38.45 -13.58
N GLU A 54 -23.54 38.94 -12.33
CA GLU A 54 -24.55 39.91 -11.87
C GLU A 54 -24.05 40.73 -10.66
N VAL A 55 -24.56 41.96 -10.54
CA VAL A 55 -24.30 43.04 -9.54
C VAL A 55 -23.25 42.68 -8.48
N GLY A 56 -21.98 42.97 -8.81
CA GLY A 56 -20.81 43.21 -7.95
C GLY A 56 -20.62 42.35 -6.69
N PRO A 57 -19.42 41.78 -6.43
CA PRO A 57 -19.15 41.07 -5.18
C PRO A 57 -19.38 42.02 -3.99
N CYS A 58 -20.45 41.79 -3.23
CA CYS A 58 -20.74 42.58 -2.05
C CYS A 58 -19.88 42.04 -0.91
N ILE A 59 -19.20 42.94 -0.18
CA ILE A 59 -18.49 42.57 1.05
C ILE A 59 -19.56 42.27 2.10
N ALA A 60 -20.06 41.03 2.13
CA ALA A 60 -20.96 40.56 3.18
C ALA A 60 -20.31 40.78 4.56
N SER A 61 -21.09 40.96 5.62
CA SER A 61 -20.55 41.13 6.98
C SER A 61 -19.62 39.98 7.38
N ALA A 62 -18.69 40.22 8.31
CA ALA A 62 -17.80 39.19 8.85
C ALA A 62 -18.56 38.14 9.67
N GLU A 63 -19.71 38.50 10.25
CA GLU A 63 -20.51 37.60 11.08
C GLU A 63 -21.62 36.91 10.26
N PRO A 64 -21.61 35.56 10.15
CA PRO A 64 -22.62 34.82 9.41
C PRO A 64 -24.06 35.11 9.87
N GLY A 65 -24.28 35.39 11.16
CA GLY A 65 -25.61 35.70 11.71
C GLY A 65 -26.30 36.93 11.09
N LEU A 66 -25.52 37.89 10.57
CA LEU A 66 -26.04 39.12 9.98
C LEU A 66 -26.46 38.96 8.51
N TRP A 67 -26.00 37.90 7.84
CA TRP A 67 -26.24 37.68 6.40
C TRP A 67 -27.72 37.48 6.04
N LYS A 68 -28.56 37.09 7.01
CA LYS A 68 -30.01 36.96 6.81
C LYS A 68 -30.66 38.30 6.43
N ARG A 69 -30.06 39.44 6.81
CA ARG A 69 -30.59 40.80 6.62
C ARG A 69 -29.99 41.52 5.42
N GLU A 70 -28.94 40.98 4.82
CA GLU A 70 -28.28 41.57 3.65
C GLU A 70 -29.05 41.20 2.36
N SER A 71 -28.65 41.67 1.17
CA SER A 71 -29.36 41.42 -0.10
C SER A 71 -28.46 40.88 -1.23
N TRP A 72 -27.25 40.42 -0.90
CA TRP A 72 -26.32 39.86 -1.89
C TRP A 72 -26.74 38.46 -2.37
N GLN A 73 -26.37 38.14 -3.62
CA GLN A 73 -26.52 36.81 -4.21
C GLN A 73 -25.27 35.95 -4.01
N PHE A 74 -24.08 36.56 -4.09
CA PHE A 74 -22.80 35.89 -3.86
C PHE A 74 -21.95 36.63 -2.82
N ALA A 75 -21.28 35.87 -1.96
CA ALA A 75 -20.26 36.36 -1.04
C ALA A 75 -18.93 35.65 -1.29
N VAL A 76 -17.87 36.42 -1.56
CA VAL A 76 -16.52 35.92 -1.88
C VAL A 76 -15.69 35.76 -0.62
N ALA A 77 -14.90 34.68 -0.56
CA ALA A 77 -13.85 34.41 0.41
C ALA A 77 -14.24 34.68 1.87
N LYS A 78 -14.91 33.70 2.48
CA LYS A 78 -15.36 33.79 3.88
C LYS A 78 -14.82 32.65 4.72
N THR A 79 -14.30 33.01 5.88
CA THR A 79 -13.96 32.05 6.94
C THR A 79 -15.16 31.91 7.86
N VAL A 80 -15.71 30.70 7.95
CA VAL A 80 -16.84 30.38 8.81
C VAL A 80 -16.34 29.55 9.99
N ARG A 81 -16.57 30.05 11.20
CA ARG A 81 -16.20 29.38 12.46
C ARG A 81 -17.45 28.95 13.22
N ALA A 82 -17.54 27.67 13.55
CA ALA A 82 -18.63 27.14 14.37
C ALA A 82 -18.20 25.86 15.09
N GLU A 83 -18.48 25.75 16.40
CA GLU A 83 -18.27 24.52 17.19
C GLU A 83 -16.86 23.90 17.06
N GLY A 84 -15.80 24.74 17.01
CA GLY A 84 -14.41 24.30 16.86
C GLY A 84 -13.98 23.91 15.44
N TRP A 85 -14.85 24.15 14.45
CA TRP A 85 -14.59 23.97 13.02
C TRP A 85 -14.34 25.33 12.38
N GLU A 86 -13.37 25.41 11.48
CA GLU A 86 -13.08 26.57 10.67
C GLU A 86 -13.05 26.17 9.20
N ALA A 87 -14.03 26.65 8.43
CA ALA A 87 -14.09 26.43 6.99
C ALA A 87 -13.77 27.70 6.24
N GLU A 88 -12.73 27.64 5.41
CA GLU A 88 -12.44 28.63 4.38
C GLU A 88 -13.27 28.31 3.15
N ILE A 89 -14.19 29.20 2.80
CA ILE A 89 -15.14 29.01 1.70
C ILE A 89 -14.87 30.06 0.63
N ALA A 90 -14.54 29.60 -0.57
CA ALA A 90 -14.16 30.48 -1.69
C ALA A 90 -15.33 31.35 -2.16
N LEU A 91 -16.53 30.79 -2.25
CA LEU A 91 -17.73 31.49 -2.71
C LEU A 91 -18.96 30.90 -2.02
N ILE A 92 -19.88 31.77 -1.60
CA ILE A 92 -21.16 31.37 -1.00
C ILE A 92 -22.27 31.96 -1.84
N GLN A 93 -23.18 31.10 -2.31
CA GLN A 93 -24.39 31.50 -3.01
C GLN A 93 -25.57 31.57 -2.05
N ARG A 94 -26.29 32.68 -2.09
CA ARG A 94 -27.60 32.81 -1.45
C ARG A 94 -28.69 32.39 -2.43
N LEU A 95 -29.55 31.50 -1.96
CA LEU A 95 -30.76 31.07 -2.66
C LEU A 95 -31.98 31.60 -1.89
N PRO A 96 -32.75 32.54 -2.45
CA PRO A 96 -34.00 32.96 -1.84
C PRO A 96 -34.98 31.78 -1.79
N GLN A 97 -35.76 31.68 -0.71
CA GLN A 97 -36.82 30.69 -0.55
C GLN A 97 -38.14 31.42 -0.31
N ALA A 98 -39.18 31.05 -1.06
CA ALA A 98 -40.52 31.61 -0.86
C ALA A 98 -41.05 31.20 0.53
N GLY A 99 -41.35 32.19 1.39
CA GLY A 99 -41.92 31.96 2.72
C GLY A 99 -40.94 31.42 3.79
N ALA A 100 -39.62 31.37 3.52
CA ALA A 100 -38.62 30.89 4.47
C ALA A 100 -37.33 31.73 4.44
N SER A 101 -36.47 31.56 5.45
CA SER A 101 -35.16 32.20 5.46
C SER A 101 -34.31 31.73 4.28
N SER A 102 -33.60 32.65 3.62
CA SER A 102 -32.72 32.31 2.49
C SER A 102 -31.74 31.20 2.85
N ARG A 103 -31.50 30.30 1.90
CA ARG A 103 -30.55 29.19 2.04
C ARG A 103 -29.19 29.60 1.51
N PHE A 104 -28.13 29.31 2.26
CA PHE A 104 -26.75 29.57 1.83
C PHE A 104 -26.08 28.26 1.40
N VAL A 105 -25.38 28.29 0.27
CA VAL A 105 -24.74 27.12 -0.35
C VAL A 105 -23.29 27.49 -0.66
N PRO A 106 -22.29 26.82 -0.05
CA PRO A 106 -20.90 27.01 -0.43
C PRO A 106 -20.64 26.41 -1.81
N ILE A 107 -19.78 27.08 -2.57
CA ILE A 107 -19.30 26.67 -3.88
C ILE A 107 -17.79 26.46 -3.78
N ARG A 108 -17.37 25.21 -3.94
CA ARG A 108 -15.97 24.79 -4.02
C ARG A 108 -15.54 24.74 -5.48
N PHE A 109 -14.29 25.10 -5.76
CA PHE A 109 -13.67 24.98 -7.07
C PHE A 109 -12.60 23.89 -7.03
N ALA A 110 -12.59 22.99 -8.01
CA ALA A 110 -11.60 21.93 -8.13
C ALA A 110 -11.14 21.82 -9.59
N ALA A 111 -9.85 22.02 -9.87
CA ALA A 111 -9.35 22.07 -11.25
C ALA A 111 -9.50 20.72 -11.99
N ASN A 112 -9.48 19.60 -11.28
CA ASN A 112 -9.56 18.26 -11.86
C ASN A 112 -10.93 17.98 -12.51
N ASN A 113 -10.92 17.33 -13.68
CA ASN A 113 -12.13 16.87 -14.36
C ASN A 113 -12.81 15.72 -13.58
N ARG A 114 -12.04 14.85 -12.94
CA ARG A 114 -12.55 13.75 -12.11
C ARG A 114 -12.47 14.10 -10.64
N LEU A 115 -13.63 14.30 -10.02
CA LEU A 115 -13.73 14.59 -8.59
C LEU A 115 -13.39 13.36 -7.73
N SER A 116 -12.49 13.56 -6.77
CA SER A 116 -12.13 12.57 -5.78
C SER A 116 -13.16 12.48 -4.64
N ALA A 117 -13.06 11.43 -3.83
CA ALA A 117 -13.82 11.36 -2.58
C ALA A 117 -13.40 12.45 -1.58
N SER A 118 -12.16 12.95 -1.67
CA SER A 118 -11.67 14.05 -0.85
C SER A 118 -12.40 15.35 -1.18
N ASP A 119 -12.55 15.66 -2.47
CA ASP A 119 -13.25 16.88 -2.94
C ASP A 119 -14.69 16.94 -2.42
N LYS A 120 -15.40 15.80 -2.51
CA LYS A 120 -16.78 15.67 -1.99
C LYS A 120 -16.83 15.79 -0.47
N THR A 121 -15.82 15.28 0.24
CA THR A 121 -15.72 15.37 1.70
C THR A 121 -15.46 16.82 2.14
N MET A 122 -14.57 17.53 1.44
CA MET A 122 -14.28 18.94 1.70
C MET A 122 -15.49 19.83 1.43
N ALA A 123 -16.18 19.65 0.31
CA ALA A 123 -17.43 20.38 0.02
C ALA A 123 -18.51 20.10 1.08
N ALA A 124 -18.65 18.86 1.54
CA ALA A 124 -19.57 18.53 2.63
C ALA A 124 -19.16 19.16 3.97
N PHE A 125 -17.85 19.23 4.28
CA PHE A 125 -17.33 19.91 5.46
C PHE A 125 -17.66 21.41 5.44
N GLU A 126 -17.47 22.09 4.31
CA GLU A 126 -17.84 23.50 4.13
C GLU A 126 -19.34 23.71 4.34
N ALA A 127 -20.20 22.87 3.75
CA ALA A 127 -21.66 22.97 3.93
C ALA A 127 -22.12 22.70 5.35
N ILE A 128 -21.49 21.77 6.07
CA ILE A 128 -21.81 21.49 7.48
C ILE A 128 -21.35 22.65 8.36
N SER A 129 -20.14 23.17 8.14
CA SER A 129 -19.61 24.32 8.89
C SER A 129 -20.50 25.56 8.71
N LEU A 130 -20.96 25.80 7.48
CA LEU A 130 -21.92 26.86 7.18
C LEU A 130 -23.26 26.62 7.89
N ALA A 131 -23.82 25.41 7.81
CA ALA A 131 -25.07 25.07 8.47
C ALA A 131 -25.00 25.29 9.99
N LYS A 132 -23.89 24.86 10.63
CA LYS A 132 -23.65 25.06 12.06
C LYS A 132 -23.63 26.54 12.45
N ALA A 133 -22.97 27.39 11.67
CA ALA A 133 -22.94 28.83 11.91
C ALA A 133 -24.34 29.49 11.86
N PHE A 134 -25.28 28.89 11.13
CA PHE A 134 -26.67 29.34 11.04
C PHE A 134 -27.65 28.60 11.97
N GLY A 135 -27.17 27.69 12.82
CA GLY A 135 -28.01 26.86 13.69
C GLY A 135 -28.79 25.75 12.97
N ALA A 136 -28.41 25.40 11.73
CA ALA A 136 -29.00 24.34 10.95
C ALA A 136 -28.19 23.03 11.06
N LYS A 137 -28.87 21.88 10.91
CA LYS A 137 -28.21 20.56 11.06
C LYS A 137 -27.36 20.13 9.86
N THR A 138 -27.79 20.43 8.64
CA THR A 138 -27.10 20.00 7.40
C THR A 138 -27.39 20.93 6.23
N GLY A 139 -26.40 21.14 5.35
CA GLY A 139 -26.53 21.93 4.12
C GLY A 139 -26.40 21.11 2.84
N ALA A 140 -26.30 21.81 1.70
CA ALA A 140 -25.76 21.26 0.46
C ALA A 140 -24.59 22.14 0.02
N ALA A 141 -23.65 21.57 -0.73
CA ALA A 141 -22.56 22.30 -1.37
C ALA A 141 -22.63 22.12 -2.88
N LYS A 142 -22.00 23.01 -3.64
CA LYS A 142 -21.74 22.82 -5.07
C LYS A 142 -20.23 22.71 -5.30
N ILE A 143 -19.82 21.91 -6.27
CA ILE A 143 -18.44 21.82 -6.75
C ILE A 143 -18.45 22.20 -8.22
N VAL A 144 -17.72 23.26 -8.57
CA VAL A 144 -17.40 23.64 -9.95
C VAL A 144 -16.05 23.00 -10.30
N HIS A 145 -16.01 22.21 -11.38
CA HIS A 145 -14.81 21.45 -11.70
C HIS A 145 -14.57 21.22 -13.19
N GLY A 146 -13.32 20.83 -13.49
CA GLY A 146 -12.85 20.46 -14.82
C GLY A 146 -12.51 21.64 -15.73
N ASP A 147 -11.86 21.33 -16.85
CA ASP A 147 -11.45 22.33 -17.85
C ASP A 147 -12.66 22.97 -18.53
N LYS A 148 -13.71 22.17 -18.76
CA LYS A 148 -15.05 22.62 -19.14
C LYS A 148 -15.88 22.72 -17.85
N PRO A 149 -16.18 23.93 -17.34
CA PRO A 149 -16.76 24.10 -16.02
C PRO A 149 -18.10 23.36 -15.87
N ALA A 150 -18.10 22.27 -15.11
CA ALA A 150 -19.29 21.52 -14.74
C ALA A 150 -19.60 21.75 -13.26
N THR A 151 -20.89 21.83 -12.90
CA THR A 151 -21.32 22.01 -11.51
C THR A 151 -22.01 20.75 -10.99
N ILE A 152 -21.51 20.19 -9.89
CA ILE A 152 -22.12 19.05 -9.19
C ILE A 152 -22.62 19.49 -7.80
N SER A 153 -23.82 19.05 -7.43
CA SER A 153 -24.38 19.27 -6.09
C SER A 153 -24.01 18.12 -5.15
N VAL A 154 -23.50 18.45 -3.96
CA VAL A 154 -23.15 17.51 -2.89
C VAL A 154 -24.16 17.65 -1.76
N ASN A 155 -24.87 16.56 -1.46
CA ASN A 155 -25.74 16.48 -0.30
C ASN A 155 -24.92 16.18 0.96
N ALA A 156 -24.69 17.20 1.79
CA ALA A 156 -23.86 17.07 2.98
C ALA A 156 -24.50 16.16 4.06
N ALA A 157 -25.82 15.95 4.04
CA ALA A 157 -26.48 15.04 4.97
C ALA A 157 -26.02 13.59 4.79
N VAL A 158 -25.77 13.16 3.55
CA VAL A 158 -25.29 11.80 3.21
C VAL A 158 -23.88 11.57 3.75
N LEU A 159 -23.02 12.59 3.66
CA LEU A 159 -21.61 12.52 4.08
C LEU A 159 -21.39 12.95 5.54
N SER A 160 -22.42 13.43 6.23
CA SER A 160 -22.31 14.04 7.55
C SER A 160 -21.58 13.15 8.56
N ARG A 161 -21.98 11.88 8.69
CA ARG A 161 -21.31 10.93 9.62
C ARG A 161 -19.84 10.72 9.28
N ALA A 162 -19.51 10.64 7.98
CA ALA A 162 -18.14 10.45 7.53
C ALA A 162 -17.28 11.69 7.81
N VAL A 163 -17.79 12.89 7.52
CA VAL A 163 -17.12 14.16 7.80
C VAL A 163 -16.87 14.33 9.29
N HIS A 164 -17.90 14.15 10.14
CA HIS A 164 -17.74 14.26 11.59
C HIS A 164 -16.69 13.27 12.11
N ARG A 165 -16.71 12.01 11.64
CA ARG A 165 -15.69 11.03 12.00
C ARG A 165 -14.29 11.50 11.61
N LYS A 166 -14.11 12.07 10.42
CA LYS A 166 -12.82 12.60 9.96
C LYS A 166 -12.37 13.79 10.80
N VAL A 167 -13.24 14.75 11.06
CA VAL A 167 -12.94 15.91 11.91
C VAL A 167 -12.58 15.47 13.33
N SER A 168 -13.29 14.50 13.92
CA SER A 168 -12.91 13.93 15.22
C SER A 168 -11.55 13.26 15.19
N GLN A 169 -11.18 12.58 14.10
CA GLN A 169 -9.83 12.01 13.94
C GLN A 169 -8.75 13.09 13.83
N VAL A 170 -9.02 14.20 13.13
CA VAL A 170 -8.10 15.34 13.10
C VAL A 170 -7.97 15.95 14.48
N ALA A 171 -9.08 16.21 15.18
CA ALA A 171 -9.03 16.75 16.54
C ALA A 171 -8.23 15.85 17.50
N ALA A 172 -8.42 14.52 17.42
CA ALA A 172 -7.65 13.56 18.20
C ALA A 172 -6.16 13.56 17.83
N LEU A 173 -5.82 13.68 16.55
CA LEU A 173 -4.43 13.81 16.08
C LEU A 173 -3.75 15.05 16.65
N LEU A 174 -4.45 16.20 16.61
CA LEU A 174 -3.94 17.48 17.08
C LEU A 174 -3.83 17.56 18.61
N SER A 175 -4.55 16.71 19.33
CA SER A 175 -4.53 16.66 20.80
C SER A 175 -3.65 15.55 21.35
N ALA A 176 -2.95 14.80 20.48
CA ALA A 176 -2.11 13.70 20.90
C ALA A 176 -0.74 14.21 21.36
N ASP A 177 -0.24 13.72 22.50
CA ASP A 177 1.06 14.11 23.04
C ASP A 177 2.25 13.58 22.22
N LEU A 178 2.01 12.54 21.42
CA LEU A 178 3.03 11.90 20.60
C LEU A 178 2.73 12.12 19.11
N PRO A 179 3.76 12.42 18.30
CA PRO A 179 3.58 12.58 16.86
C PRO A 179 3.09 11.26 16.23
N PRO A 180 2.22 11.32 15.21
CA PRO A 180 1.87 10.14 14.42
C PRO A 180 3.12 9.54 13.77
N VAL A 181 3.14 8.22 13.62
CA VAL A 181 4.26 7.54 12.94
C VAL A 181 4.31 7.97 11.46
N ALA A 182 5.48 8.45 11.01
CA ALA A 182 5.75 8.73 9.61
C ALA A 182 5.61 7.45 8.78
N VAL A 183 4.72 7.46 7.80
CA VAL A 183 4.44 6.29 6.95
C VAL A 183 4.30 6.75 5.51
N LEU A 184 5.18 6.25 4.64
CA LEU A 184 5.09 6.51 3.21
C LEU A 184 3.79 5.92 2.64
N ASN A 185 3.13 6.70 1.78
CA ASN A 185 1.85 6.36 1.19
C ASN A 185 1.75 6.89 -0.26
N ARG A 186 0.60 6.67 -0.90
CA ARG A 186 0.37 7.04 -2.30
C ARG A 186 0.36 8.55 -2.57
N HIS A 187 0.17 9.38 -1.54
CA HIS A 187 0.21 10.84 -1.64
C HIS A 187 1.65 11.38 -1.70
N CYS A 188 2.65 10.57 -1.32
CA CYS A 188 4.03 11.03 -1.22
C CYS A 188 4.58 11.70 -2.49
N PRO A 189 4.36 11.22 -3.72
CA PRO A 189 4.86 11.87 -4.94
C PRO A 189 4.38 13.32 -5.15
N GLU A 190 3.20 13.66 -4.62
CA GLU A 190 2.58 14.99 -4.71
C GLU A 190 2.90 15.87 -3.50
N CYS A 191 3.63 15.32 -2.53
CA CYS A 191 3.78 15.92 -1.21
C CYS A 191 5.10 16.69 -1.09
N GLY A 192 5.02 17.97 -0.76
CA GLY A 192 6.22 18.78 -0.46
C GLY A 192 7.04 18.34 0.76
N TYR A 193 6.60 17.32 1.51
CA TYR A 193 7.35 16.69 2.61
C TYR A 193 7.99 15.36 2.22
N GLN A 194 7.92 14.94 0.95
CA GLN A 194 8.35 13.62 0.50
C GLN A 194 9.80 13.30 0.90
N ASP A 195 10.74 14.20 0.64
CA ASP A 195 12.16 13.95 0.88
C ASP A 195 12.49 13.79 2.36
N ARG A 196 11.91 14.65 3.21
CA ARG A 196 11.98 14.53 4.68
C ARG A 196 11.46 13.16 5.13
N CYS A 197 10.24 12.81 4.72
CA CYS A 197 9.60 11.55 5.13
C CYS A 197 10.37 10.33 4.61
N ARG A 198 10.92 10.41 3.38
CA ARG A 198 11.69 9.32 2.78
C ARG A 198 13.04 9.16 3.47
N LYS A 199 13.73 10.26 3.80
CA LYS A 199 14.98 10.23 4.56
C LYS A 199 14.78 9.61 5.94
N GLU A 200 13.71 9.98 6.63
CA GLU A 200 13.33 9.40 7.93
C GLU A 200 13.01 7.89 7.82
N ALA A 201 12.22 7.50 6.82
CA ALA A 201 11.87 6.10 6.59
C ALA A 201 13.11 5.24 6.25
N VAL A 202 14.03 5.76 5.43
CA VAL A 202 15.31 5.08 5.12
C VAL A 202 16.20 4.99 6.37
N GLY A 203 16.34 6.08 7.13
CA GLY A 203 17.16 6.11 8.34
C GLY A 203 16.66 5.16 9.44
N THR A 204 15.34 4.99 9.55
CA THR A 204 14.71 4.06 10.50
C THR A 204 14.51 2.64 9.94
N ASP A 205 14.86 2.42 8.67
CA ASP A 205 14.61 1.18 7.92
C ASP A 205 13.14 0.72 7.99
N ASP A 206 12.18 1.65 7.96
CA ASP A 206 10.76 1.38 8.20
C ASP A 206 10.12 0.53 7.08
N LEU A 207 9.18 -0.34 7.47
CA LEU A 207 8.44 -1.20 6.56
C LEU A 207 7.64 -0.45 5.46
N SER A 208 7.35 0.84 5.63
CA SER A 208 6.67 1.63 4.61
C SER A 208 7.50 1.90 3.36
N LEU A 209 8.82 1.67 3.41
CA LEU A 209 9.67 1.68 2.21
C LEU A 209 9.20 0.65 1.17
N LEU A 210 8.68 -0.50 1.62
CA LEU A 210 8.16 -1.53 0.71
C LEU A 210 6.79 -1.10 0.17
N SER A 211 6.75 -0.55 -1.04
CA SER A 211 5.52 0.04 -1.63
C SER A 211 4.34 -0.93 -1.73
N ASN A 212 4.61 -2.22 -1.97
CA ASN A 212 3.59 -3.27 -2.07
C ASN A 212 3.03 -3.71 -0.71
N LEU A 213 3.63 -3.28 0.41
CA LEU A 213 3.22 -3.71 1.73
C LEU A 213 2.08 -2.84 2.26
N THR A 214 0.89 -3.41 2.39
CA THR A 214 -0.30 -2.64 2.81
C THR A 214 -0.23 -2.22 4.28
N GLY A 215 -0.96 -1.17 4.67
CA GLY A 215 -1.03 -0.75 6.08
C GLY A 215 -1.50 -1.86 7.03
N LYS A 216 -2.40 -2.74 6.58
CA LYS A 216 -2.85 -3.92 7.35
C LYS A 216 -1.73 -4.94 7.53
N GLU A 217 -0.93 -5.19 6.51
CA GLU A 217 0.21 -6.10 6.59
C GLU A 217 1.34 -5.53 7.45
N ARG A 218 1.61 -4.22 7.34
CA ARG A 218 2.54 -3.51 8.25
C ARG A 218 2.10 -3.67 9.70
N ALA A 219 0.84 -3.41 10.01
CA ALA A 219 0.30 -3.60 11.36
C ALA A 219 0.44 -5.05 11.85
N ARG A 220 0.22 -6.03 10.95
CA ARG A 220 0.41 -7.46 11.25
C ARG A 220 1.87 -7.81 11.56
N TYR A 221 2.84 -7.22 10.87
CA TYR A 221 4.26 -7.42 11.14
C TYR A 221 4.67 -6.73 12.45
N ARG A 222 4.22 -5.49 12.68
CA ARG A 222 4.45 -4.76 13.94
C ARG A 222 3.89 -5.51 15.14
N GLY A 223 2.70 -6.11 15.03
CA GLY A 223 2.13 -6.98 16.07
C GLY A 223 2.92 -8.26 16.36
N LYS A 224 3.91 -8.61 15.53
CA LYS A 224 4.88 -9.70 15.76
C LYS A 224 6.26 -9.21 16.20
N GLY A 225 6.42 -7.90 16.46
CA GLY A 225 7.69 -7.30 16.79
C GLY A 225 8.62 -7.05 15.59
N ILE A 226 8.08 -7.06 14.36
CA ILE A 226 8.85 -6.76 13.14
C ILE A 226 8.51 -5.34 12.70
N PHE A 227 9.47 -4.44 12.81
CA PHE A 227 9.33 -3.01 12.54
C PHE A 227 10.18 -2.53 11.35
N THR A 228 11.24 -3.26 10.99
CA THR A 228 12.17 -2.84 9.93
C THR A 228 12.24 -3.80 8.75
N VAL A 229 12.70 -3.31 7.58
CA VAL A 229 12.93 -4.14 6.39
C VAL A 229 14.01 -5.18 6.68
N SER A 230 15.08 -4.81 7.38
CA SER A 230 16.16 -5.73 7.78
C SER A 230 15.64 -6.87 8.65
N GLN A 231 14.79 -6.59 9.63
CA GLN A 231 14.14 -7.62 10.46
C GLN A 231 13.26 -8.54 9.60
N LEU A 232 12.49 -7.96 8.67
CA LEU A 232 11.64 -8.73 7.76
C LEU A 232 12.45 -9.68 6.87
N ALA A 233 13.64 -9.27 6.41
CA ALA A 233 14.55 -10.11 5.62
C ALA A 233 14.91 -11.42 6.34
N TYR A 234 15.14 -11.38 7.66
CA TYR A 234 15.46 -12.59 8.46
C TYR A 234 14.30 -13.57 8.60
N THR A 235 13.07 -13.16 8.26
CA THR A 235 11.90 -14.05 8.30
C THR A 235 11.77 -14.93 7.06
N PHE A 236 12.49 -14.62 5.98
CA PHE A 236 12.44 -15.43 4.77
C PHE A 236 12.96 -16.84 5.05
N ARG A 237 12.24 -17.83 4.55
CA ARG A 237 12.61 -19.24 4.65
C ARG A 237 12.40 -19.87 3.28
N PRO A 238 13.49 -20.23 2.57
CA PRO A 238 13.41 -20.98 1.32
C PRO A 238 12.57 -22.24 1.54
N ARG A 239 11.49 -22.37 0.79
CA ARG A 239 10.65 -23.58 0.82
C ARG A 239 10.43 -24.01 -0.61
N ARG A 240 10.78 -25.28 -0.89
CA ARG A 240 10.47 -25.87 -2.19
C ARG A 240 8.97 -25.88 -2.40
N ARG A 241 8.53 -25.30 -3.51
CA ARG A 241 7.11 -25.28 -3.87
C ARG A 241 6.58 -26.70 -4.03
N SER A 242 5.42 -26.98 -3.43
CA SER A 242 4.76 -28.28 -3.59
C SER A 242 4.38 -28.49 -5.06
N LYS A 243 4.59 -29.70 -5.60
CA LYS A 243 4.18 -30.07 -6.96
C LYS A 243 2.71 -29.75 -7.25
N ARG A 244 1.83 -29.84 -6.24
CA ARG A 244 0.39 -29.53 -6.35
C ARG A 244 0.09 -28.05 -6.61
N LEU A 245 1.02 -27.16 -6.29
CA LEU A 245 0.88 -25.72 -6.46
C LEU A 245 1.63 -25.20 -7.69
N ALA A 246 2.35 -26.06 -8.43
CA ALA A 246 3.14 -25.66 -9.60
C ALA A 246 2.31 -24.90 -10.64
N ALA A 247 1.05 -25.32 -10.86
CA ALA A 247 0.12 -24.68 -11.79
C ALA A 247 -0.49 -23.35 -11.30
N ARG A 248 -0.35 -22.98 -10.02
CA ARG A 248 -0.87 -21.71 -9.50
C ARG A 248 0.17 -20.59 -9.69
N PRO A 249 -0.23 -19.31 -9.78
CA PRO A 249 0.70 -18.19 -9.71
C PRO A 249 1.51 -18.21 -8.40
N GLU A 250 2.77 -17.77 -8.47
CA GLU A 250 3.61 -17.64 -7.26
C GLU A 250 3.09 -16.48 -6.40
N ARG A 251 3.15 -16.64 -5.08
CA ARG A 251 2.73 -15.58 -4.16
C ARG A 251 3.88 -14.61 -3.97
N TYR A 252 3.60 -13.31 -3.94
CA TYR A 252 4.61 -12.31 -3.61
C TYR A 252 5.14 -12.47 -2.19
N HIS A 253 6.47 -12.50 -2.02
CA HIS A 253 7.16 -12.70 -0.75
C HIS A 253 7.85 -11.41 -0.31
N HIS A 254 7.21 -10.60 0.54
CA HIS A 254 7.84 -9.38 1.09
C HIS A 254 9.16 -9.66 1.82
N ALA A 255 9.28 -10.80 2.49
CA ALA A 255 10.51 -11.19 3.15
C ALA A 255 11.66 -11.48 2.17
N LEU A 256 11.36 -11.97 0.96
CA LEU A 256 12.37 -12.15 -0.09
C LEU A 256 12.78 -10.81 -0.72
N LYS A 257 11.83 -9.89 -0.90
CA LYS A 257 12.12 -8.51 -1.32
C LYS A 257 13.05 -7.82 -0.31
N ALA A 258 12.74 -7.94 0.97
CA ALA A 258 13.58 -7.44 2.05
C ALA A 258 14.97 -8.10 2.06
N LEU A 259 15.05 -9.41 1.77
CA LEU A 259 16.32 -10.13 1.61
C LEU A 259 17.15 -9.59 0.45
N ALA A 260 16.52 -9.35 -0.71
CA ALA A 260 17.16 -8.75 -1.88
C ALA A 260 17.82 -7.42 -1.50
N ILE A 261 17.03 -6.52 -0.89
CA ILE A 261 17.51 -5.19 -0.46
C ILE A 261 18.68 -5.30 0.51
N ARG A 262 18.60 -6.21 1.50
CA ARG A 262 19.67 -6.36 2.49
C ARG A 262 20.96 -6.90 1.88
N GLU A 263 20.86 -7.86 0.96
CA GLU A 263 22.02 -8.54 0.38
C GLU A 263 22.54 -7.83 -0.89
N GLN A 264 21.79 -6.88 -1.43
CA GLN A 264 22.05 -6.22 -2.71
C GLN A 264 22.17 -7.23 -3.88
N LYS A 265 21.31 -8.26 -3.84
CA LYS A 265 21.29 -9.35 -4.84
C LYS A 265 19.93 -9.47 -5.49
N ILE A 266 19.91 -9.93 -6.74
CA ILE A 266 18.67 -10.26 -7.44
C ILE A 266 18.28 -11.68 -7.04
N HIS A 267 17.09 -11.86 -6.47
CA HIS A 267 16.57 -13.20 -6.19
C HIS A 267 15.52 -13.64 -7.21
N VAL A 268 15.65 -14.85 -7.72
CA VAL A 268 14.74 -15.45 -8.70
C VAL A 268 13.97 -16.61 -8.08
N VAL A 269 12.66 -16.66 -8.31
CA VAL A 269 11.75 -17.71 -7.82
C VAL A 269 11.11 -18.43 -9.00
N GLY A 270 11.29 -19.75 -9.05
CA GLY A 270 10.84 -20.57 -10.17
C GLY A 270 11.54 -20.22 -11.48
N LYS A 271 10.85 -20.50 -12.59
CA LYS A 271 11.33 -20.21 -13.95
C LYS A 271 10.37 -19.20 -14.61
N PRO A 272 10.69 -17.90 -14.62
CA PRO A 272 9.96 -16.94 -15.43
C PRO A 272 10.16 -17.26 -16.92
N VAL A 273 9.21 -16.86 -17.76
CA VAL A 273 9.30 -17.02 -19.22
C VAL A 273 9.01 -15.66 -19.83
N MET A 274 9.80 -15.30 -20.83
CA MET A 274 9.63 -14.09 -21.62
C MET A 274 9.77 -14.46 -23.10
N PRO A 275 8.94 -13.91 -24.00
CA PRO A 275 9.15 -14.10 -25.43
C PRO A 275 10.49 -13.49 -25.84
N VAL A 276 11.25 -14.25 -26.62
CA VAL A 276 12.60 -13.87 -27.09
C VAL A 276 12.76 -14.07 -28.61
N ASP A 277 11.70 -14.47 -29.33
CA ASP A 277 11.76 -14.83 -30.75
C ASP A 277 11.04 -13.81 -31.65
N GLY A 278 11.76 -12.78 -32.07
CA GLY A 278 11.27 -11.66 -32.90
C GLY A 278 12.02 -10.36 -32.62
N THR A 279 11.58 -9.28 -33.26
CA THR A 279 12.18 -7.93 -33.10
C THR A 279 11.56 -7.23 -31.88
N PRO A 280 12.33 -6.92 -30.82
CA PRO A 280 11.80 -6.23 -29.65
C PRO A 280 11.37 -4.79 -29.99
N VAL A 281 10.12 -4.46 -29.68
CA VAL A 281 9.57 -3.11 -29.76
C VAL A 281 9.16 -2.69 -28.37
N PHE A 282 9.90 -1.74 -27.79
CA PHE A 282 9.62 -1.17 -26.48
C PHE A 282 8.73 0.05 -26.63
N ILE A 283 7.66 0.09 -25.83
CA ILE A 283 6.75 1.23 -25.81
C ILE A 283 6.61 1.81 -24.41
N ASP A 284 6.53 3.12 -24.37
CA ASP A 284 6.12 3.92 -23.22
C ASP A 284 5.16 5.00 -23.71
N VAL A 285 4.10 5.28 -22.95
CA VAL A 285 3.07 6.23 -23.36
C VAL A 285 2.80 7.23 -22.25
N GLU A 286 2.71 8.49 -22.65
CA GLU A 286 2.37 9.59 -21.75
C GLU A 286 0.95 10.08 -22.02
N GLY A 287 0.22 10.36 -20.94
CA GLY A 287 -1.17 10.77 -21.04
C GLY A 287 -1.66 11.57 -19.85
N LEU A 288 -2.84 12.15 -20.02
CA LEU A 288 -3.60 12.88 -19.02
C LEU A 288 -4.82 12.03 -18.62
N PRO A 289 -4.73 11.18 -17.58
CA PRO A 289 -5.83 10.28 -17.20
C PRO A 289 -7.12 11.01 -16.85
N ASP A 290 -7.00 12.24 -16.36
CA ASP A 290 -8.12 13.11 -16.01
C ASP A 290 -8.93 13.54 -17.24
N ARG A 291 -8.26 13.81 -18.37
CA ARG A 291 -8.86 14.18 -19.67
C ARG A 291 -9.07 12.98 -20.60
N ASN A 292 -8.58 11.81 -20.22
CA ASN A 292 -8.63 10.61 -21.04
C ASN A 292 -7.94 10.79 -22.41
N PHE A 293 -6.80 11.46 -22.44
CA PHE A 293 -6.05 11.83 -23.65
C PHE A 293 -4.60 11.36 -23.53
N TYR A 294 -4.06 10.74 -24.57
CA TYR A 294 -2.65 10.35 -24.69
C TYR A 294 -1.97 11.25 -25.70
N TYR A 295 -0.87 11.87 -25.29
CA TYR A 295 -0.24 12.94 -26.07
C TYR A 295 1.13 12.57 -26.62
N LEU A 296 1.72 11.46 -26.16
CA LEU A 296 3.03 11.03 -26.62
C LEU A 296 3.14 9.50 -26.55
N ILE A 297 3.59 8.90 -27.66
CA ILE A 297 3.95 7.49 -27.77
C ILE A 297 5.44 7.42 -28.07
N GLY A 298 6.20 6.85 -27.14
CA GLY A 298 7.60 6.51 -27.31
C GLY A 298 7.74 5.11 -27.86
N ILE A 299 8.57 4.94 -28.87
CA ILE A 299 8.81 3.65 -29.52
C ILE A 299 10.31 3.47 -29.67
N ARG A 300 10.83 2.33 -29.21
CA ARG A 300 12.21 1.92 -29.45
C ARG A 300 12.21 0.54 -30.10
N VAL A 301 12.69 0.47 -31.33
CA VAL A 301 12.82 -0.77 -32.11
C VAL A 301 14.30 -1.19 -32.07
N GLU A 302 14.55 -2.41 -31.60
CA GLU A 302 15.91 -2.96 -31.56
C GLU A 302 16.07 -4.05 -32.63
N GLU A 303 16.65 -3.67 -33.77
CA GLU A 303 16.97 -4.57 -34.86
C GLU A 303 18.44 -5.03 -34.80
N PRO A 304 18.80 -6.14 -35.47
CA PRO A 304 20.19 -6.58 -35.55
C PRO A 304 21.15 -5.52 -36.14
N GLY A 305 20.63 -4.63 -37.00
CA GLY A 305 21.40 -3.59 -37.68
C GLY A 305 21.48 -2.25 -36.94
N GLY A 306 20.75 -2.08 -35.83
CA GLY A 306 20.74 -0.81 -35.10
C GLY A 306 19.53 -0.65 -34.18
N THR A 307 19.55 0.41 -33.39
CA THR A 307 18.42 0.81 -32.56
C THR A 307 17.81 2.09 -33.11
N GLU A 308 16.52 2.05 -33.40
CA GLU A 308 15.75 3.21 -33.84
C GLU A 308 14.81 3.66 -32.73
N HIS A 309 14.80 4.97 -32.44
CA HIS A 309 13.84 5.57 -31.52
C HIS A 309 12.93 6.54 -32.28
N ARG A 310 11.63 6.47 -32.00
CA ARG A 310 10.61 7.35 -32.57
C ARG A 310 9.73 7.89 -31.45
N SER A 311 9.35 9.15 -31.55
CA SER A 311 8.50 9.84 -30.58
C SER A 311 7.32 10.46 -31.32
N LEU A 312 6.13 9.90 -31.14
CA LEU A 312 4.91 10.34 -31.81
C LEU A 312 4.15 11.30 -30.90
N TRP A 313 4.05 12.57 -31.28
CA TRP A 313 3.52 13.65 -30.44
C TRP A 313 2.16 14.16 -30.95
N ALA A 314 1.20 14.32 -30.05
CA ALA A 314 -0.10 14.92 -30.31
C ALA A 314 -0.27 16.26 -29.58
N ASP A 315 -0.61 17.30 -30.34
CA ASP A 315 -0.93 18.62 -29.78
C ASP A 315 -2.34 18.62 -29.19
N SER A 316 -3.26 17.89 -29.81
CA SER A 316 -4.68 17.88 -29.52
C SER A 316 -5.32 16.49 -29.65
N SER A 317 -6.57 16.35 -29.21
CA SER A 317 -7.31 15.08 -29.32
C SER A 317 -7.60 14.63 -30.75
N SER A 318 -7.53 15.53 -31.75
CA SER A 318 -7.62 15.11 -33.17
C SER A 318 -6.34 14.41 -33.63
N ASP A 319 -5.20 14.80 -33.08
CA ASP A 319 -3.88 14.27 -33.45
C ASP A 319 -3.64 12.90 -32.78
N GLU A 320 -4.38 12.58 -31.72
CA GLU A 320 -4.36 11.26 -31.05
C GLU A 320 -4.61 10.11 -32.05
N LYS A 321 -5.47 10.33 -33.05
CA LYS A 321 -5.73 9.35 -34.11
C LYS A 321 -4.54 9.19 -35.04
N LEU A 322 -3.89 10.30 -35.40
CA LEU A 322 -2.76 10.29 -36.35
C LEU A 322 -1.55 9.56 -35.75
N ILE A 323 -1.20 9.85 -34.49
CA ILE A 323 -0.10 9.15 -33.81
C ILE A 323 -0.41 7.66 -33.60
N TRP A 324 -1.69 7.30 -33.46
CA TRP A 324 -2.10 5.89 -33.38
C TRP A 324 -1.94 5.18 -34.72
N GLU A 325 -2.38 5.79 -35.82
CA GLU A 325 -2.21 5.24 -37.18
C GLU A 325 -0.72 5.07 -37.51
N GLU A 326 0.10 6.08 -37.22
CA GLU A 326 1.55 6.01 -37.43
C GLU A 326 2.21 4.91 -36.56
N PHE A 327 1.76 4.73 -35.32
CA PHE A 327 2.21 3.62 -34.47
C PHE A 327 1.89 2.25 -35.09
N LEU A 328 0.69 2.08 -35.66
CA LEU A 328 0.31 0.85 -36.35
C LEU A 328 1.12 0.61 -37.62
N ASP A 329 1.47 1.66 -38.35
CA ASP A 329 2.32 1.58 -39.54
C ASP A 329 3.74 1.14 -39.18
N ILE A 330 4.32 1.68 -38.10
CA ILE A 330 5.63 1.26 -37.59
C ILE A 330 5.62 -0.23 -37.22
N LEU A 331 4.60 -0.69 -36.49
CA LEU A 331 4.45 -2.10 -36.15
C LEU A 331 4.27 -2.98 -37.39
N SER A 332 3.56 -2.50 -38.41
CA SER A 332 3.32 -3.25 -39.64
C SER A 332 4.55 -3.34 -40.52
N GLY A 333 5.44 -2.33 -40.47
CA GLY A 333 6.73 -2.33 -41.17
C GLY A 333 7.83 -3.12 -40.48
N THR A 334 7.66 -3.47 -39.20
CA THR A 334 8.66 -4.24 -38.43
C THR A 334 8.50 -5.74 -38.67
N ASP A 335 9.60 -6.44 -38.93
CA ASP A 335 9.56 -7.91 -39.05
C ASP A 335 9.35 -8.57 -37.68
N ARG A 336 8.35 -9.45 -37.58
CA ARG A 336 7.98 -10.23 -36.38
C ARG A 336 8.09 -9.43 -35.06
N PRO A 337 7.32 -8.34 -34.88
CA PRO A 337 7.48 -7.45 -33.73
C PRO A 337 6.99 -8.10 -32.42
N ILE A 338 7.76 -7.93 -31.35
CA ILE A 338 7.39 -8.29 -29.98
C ILE A 338 7.20 -7.01 -29.18
N LEU A 339 5.95 -6.70 -28.85
CA LEU A 339 5.61 -5.50 -28.11
C LEU A 339 5.86 -5.69 -26.60
N LEU A 340 6.72 -4.86 -26.03
CA LEU A 340 7.14 -4.88 -24.62
C LEU A 340 6.78 -3.56 -23.96
N HIS A 341 6.16 -3.62 -22.78
CA HIS A 341 5.71 -2.43 -22.05
C HIS A 341 5.79 -2.61 -20.52
N TYR A 342 5.70 -1.51 -19.77
CA TYR A 342 5.89 -1.52 -18.31
C TYR A 342 4.62 -1.24 -17.50
N GLY A 343 3.86 -2.30 -17.22
CA GLY A 343 2.71 -2.22 -16.32
C GLY A 343 1.38 -2.31 -17.05
N SER A 344 0.32 -1.85 -16.41
CA SER A 344 -1.04 -1.97 -16.95
C SER A 344 -1.51 -0.73 -17.70
N PHE A 345 -0.75 0.37 -17.65
CA PHE A 345 -1.15 1.64 -18.25
C PHE A 345 -1.12 1.55 -19.78
N GLU A 346 -0.02 1.08 -20.37
CA GLU A 346 0.13 0.89 -21.82
C GLU A 346 -0.86 -0.18 -22.33
N LYS A 347 -1.12 -1.22 -21.53
CA LYS A 347 -2.17 -2.21 -21.86
C LYS A 347 -3.56 -1.56 -21.96
N THR A 348 -3.86 -0.62 -21.07
CA THR A 348 -5.14 0.11 -21.09
C THR A 348 -5.18 1.07 -22.28
N PHE A 349 -4.06 1.71 -22.59
CA PHE A 349 -3.87 2.51 -23.80
C PHE A 349 -4.15 1.71 -25.07
N LEU A 350 -3.44 0.59 -25.30
CA LEU A 350 -3.59 -0.25 -26.50
C LEU A 350 -5.05 -0.68 -26.70
N LYS A 351 -5.67 -1.21 -25.64
CA LYS A 351 -7.07 -1.62 -25.68
C LYS A 351 -7.99 -0.46 -26.07
N LYS A 352 -7.81 0.70 -25.43
CA LYS A 352 -8.65 1.87 -25.65
C LYS A 352 -8.46 2.44 -27.06
N MET A 353 -7.23 2.48 -27.58
CA MET A 353 -6.97 2.96 -28.93
C MET A 353 -7.59 2.05 -29.99
N CYS A 354 -7.50 0.73 -29.82
CA CYS A 354 -8.23 -0.21 -30.68
C CYS A 354 -9.75 0.01 -30.63
N GLU A 355 -10.32 0.29 -29.46
CA GLU A 355 -11.76 0.57 -29.30
C GLU A 355 -12.20 1.90 -29.93
N LEU A 356 -11.35 2.93 -29.90
CA LEU A 356 -11.68 4.28 -30.39
C LEU A 356 -11.40 4.47 -31.88
N TYR A 357 -10.26 3.99 -32.37
CA TYR A 357 -9.74 4.30 -33.71
C TYR A 357 -9.63 3.07 -34.62
N GLY A 358 -9.86 1.88 -34.09
CA GLY A 358 -9.72 0.61 -34.82
C GLY A 358 -8.34 -0.02 -34.63
N GLY A 359 -8.29 -1.33 -34.86
CA GLY A 359 -7.06 -2.13 -34.81
C GLY A 359 -6.46 -2.36 -36.22
N PRO A 360 -5.23 -2.89 -36.28
CA PRO A 360 -4.62 -3.27 -37.55
C PRO A 360 -5.40 -4.42 -38.22
N PRO A 361 -5.34 -4.56 -39.56
CA PRO A 361 -6.06 -5.61 -40.29
C PRO A 361 -5.65 -7.01 -39.79
N GLU A 362 -6.62 -7.92 -39.59
CA GLU A 362 -6.34 -9.31 -39.22
C GLU A 362 -6.38 -10.23 -40.46
N PRO A 363 -5.41 -11.15 -40.63
CA PRO A 363 -4.22 -11.39 -39.80
C PRO A 363 -3.01 -10.53 -40.21
N SER A 364 -2.48 -9.72 -39.29
CA SER A 364 -1.21 -8.98 -39.47
C SER A 364 -0.23 -9.23 -38.32
N ALA A 365 1.06 -8.97 -38.59
CA ALA A 365 2.12 -9.02 -37.59
C ALA A 365 1.84 -8.01 -36.44
N ALA A 366 1.36 -6.81 -36.79
CA ALA A 366 0.96 -5.78 -35.82
C ALA A 366 -0.21 -6.24 -34.91
N ALA A 367 -1.26 -6.87 -35.48
CA ALA A 367 -2.37 -7.42 -34.70
C ALA A 367 -1.87 -8.47 -33.68
N THR A 368 -0.98 -9.36 -34.13
CA THR A 368 -0.38 -10.39 -33.29
C THR A 368 0.46 -9.77 -32.17
N ALA A 369 1.26 -8.75 -32.46
CA ALA A 369 2.10 -8.07 -31.48
C ALA A 369 1.28 -7.35 -30.39
N ILE A 370 0.19 -6.68 -30.77
CA ILE A 370 -0.71 -6.03 -29.81
C ILE A 370 -1.40 -7.08 -28.92
N ALA A 371 -1.93 -8.15 -29.52
CA ALA A 371 -2.62 -9.22 -28.80
C ALA A 371 -1.70 -10.00 -27.85
N SER A 372 -0.43 -10.19 -28.23
CA SER A 372 0.60 -10.91 -27.46
C SER A 372 1.54 -9.99 -26.67
N SER A 373 1.19 -8.72 -26.52
CA SER A 373 1.99 -7.72 -25.81
C SER A 373 2.39 -8.17 -24.40
N THR A 374 3.66 -7.96 -24.08
CA THR A 374 4.27 -8.47 -22.85
C THR A 374 4.51 -7.36 -21.84
N ASN A 375 3.79 -7.47 -20.72
CA ASN A 375 3.97 -6.61 -19.56
C ASN A 375 5.15 -7.11 -18.70
N LEU A 376 6.28 -6.40 -18.73
CA LEU A 376 7.48 -6.78 -17.97
C LEU A 376 7.26 -6.74 -16.45
N LEU A 377 6.46 -5.80 -15.94
CA LEU A 377 6.14 -5.75 -14.51
C LEU A 377 5.45 -7.03 -14.05
N ALA A 378 4.60 -7.63 -14.89
CA ALA A 378 3.95 -8.91 -14.59
C ALA A 378 4.93 -10.10 -14.60
N VAL A 379 5.96 -10.06 -15.46
CA VAL A 379 7.05 -11.05 -15.49
C VAL A 379 7.89 -10.96 -14.22
N ILE A 380 8.21 -9.74 -13.77
CA ILE A 380 8.99 -9.48 -12.55
C ILE A 380 8.19 -9.86 -11.30
N TYR A 381 6.89 -9.52 -11.25
CA TYR A 381 6.10 -9.63 -10.03
C TYR A 381 6.06 -11.06 -9.47
N ALA A 382 6.43 -11.18 -8.19
CA ALA A 382 6.52 -12.43 -7.43
C ALA A 382 7.54 -13.46 -7.95
N ARG A 383 8.27 -13.16 -9.03
CA ARG A 383 9.26 -14.07 -9.65
C ARG A 383 10.68 -13.54 -9.57
N ILE A 384 10.90 -12.26 -9.81
CA ILE A 384 12.21 -11.61 -9.79
C ILE A 384 12.17 -10.50 -8.75
N TYR A 385 13.08 -10.56 -7.79
CA TYR A 385 13.18 -9.63 -6.68
C TYR A 385 14.46 -8.84 -6.82
N PHE A 386 14.36 -7.69 -7.48
CA PHE A 386 15.43 -6.69 -7.50
C PHE A 386 15.59 -6.03 -6.12
N PRO A 387 16.82 -5.67 -5.71
CA PRO A 387 17.12 -5.03 -4.43
C PRO A 387 16.77 -3.52 -4.41
N ALA A 388 15.63 -3.18 -4.98
CA ALA A 388 14.98 -1.87 -4.89
C ALA A 388 13.81 -1.92 -3.91
N TYR A 389 13.29 -0.78 -3.44
CA TYR A 389 12.17 -0.74 -2.49
C TYR A 389 10.80 -1.00 -3.14
N SER A 390 10.63 -0.59 -4.39
CA SER A 390 9.49 -0.87 -5.24
C SER A 390 9.88 -1.74 -6.44
N ASN A 391 8.88 -2.05 -7.27
CA ASN A 391 9.07 -2.63 -8.59
C ASN A 391 8.68 -1.59 -9.67
N GLY A 392 8.95 -0.31 -9.45
CA GLY A 392 8.81 0.71 -10.49
C GLY A 392 9.99 0.65 -11.45
N LEU A 393 9.76 1.00 -12.72
CA LEU A 393 10.79 1.03 -13.77
C LEU A 393 12.01 1.86 -13.31
N LYS A 394 11.75 3.09 -12.84
CA LYS A 394 12.79 4.02 -12.39
C LYS A 394 13.70 3.47 -11.29
N GLU A 395 13.11 2.77 -10.32
CA GLU A 395 13.90 2.19 -9.22
C GLU A 395 14.71 0.97 -9.66
N ILE A 396 14.15 0.12 -10.52
CA ILE A 396 14.86 -1.06 -11.02
C ILE A 396 15.98 -0.64 -11.97
N ALA A 397 15.73 0.26 -12.93
CA ALA A 397 16.76 0.65 -13.88
C ALA A 397 17.90 1.43 -13.21
N ARG A 398 17.60 2.30 -12.22
CA ARG A 398 18.65 2.93 -11.38
C ARG A 398 19.53 1.91 -10.67
N PHE A 399 18.93 0.85 -10.13
CA PHE A 399 19.72 -0.24 -9.55
C PHE A 399 20.61 -0.94 -10.59
N LEU A 400 20.17 -1.00 -11.85
CA LEU A 400 20.95 -1.52 -12.97
C LEU A 400 21.95 -0.51 -13.54
N GLY A 401 22.10 0.67 -12.93
CA GLY A 401 23.04 1.70 -13.36
C GLY A 401 22.52 2.67 -14.42
N PHE A 402 21.22 2.68 -14.72
CA PHE A 402 20.63 3.65 -15.64
C PHE A 402 20.35 4.98 -14.95
N GLU A 403 20.76 6.06 -15.60
CA GLU A 403 20.50 7.43 -15.16
C GLU A 403 19.64 8.13 -16.21
N TRP A 404 18.54 8.72 -15.77
CA TRP A 404 17.70 9.55 -16.62
C TRP A 404 18.42 10.87 -16.90
N SER A 405 18.24 11.38 -18.11
CA SER A 405 18.75 12.68 -18.56
C SER A 405 18.35 13.79 -17.58
N ASP A 406 17.12 13.72 -17.06
CA ASP A 406 16.65 14.56 -15.97
C ASP A 406 16.43 13.73 -14.66
N PRO A 407 17.25 13.97 -13.62
CA PRO A 407 17.15 13.25 -12.35
C PRO A 407 15.80 13.43 -11.65
N LEU A 408 15.18 14.61 -11.79
CA LEU A 408 13.94 15.01 -11.14
C LEU A 408 12.71 14.52 -11.89
N ALA A 409 12.84 14.17 -13.17
CA ALA A 409 11.72 13.74 -14.00
C ALA A 409 10.88 12.62 -13.38
N SER A 410 9.58 12.70 -13.53
CA SER A 410 8.66 11.68 -13.05
C SER A 410 7.34 11.78 -13.81
N GLY A 411 6.61 10.68 -13.91
CA GLY A 411 5.29 10.69 -14.57
C GLY A 411 4.26 11.64 -13.93
N ILE A 412 4.51 12.20 -12.75
CA ILE A 412 3.66 13.26 -12.20
C ILE A 412 4.10 14.66 -12.66
N LEU A 413 5.40 14.87 -12.81
CA LEU A 413 5.94 16.09 -13.41
C LEU A 413 5.64 16.16 -14.91
N SER A 414 5.57 15.03 -15.62
CA SER A 414 5.17 15.04 -17.04
C SER A 414 3.79 15.68 -17.24
N ILE A 415 2.86 15.47 -16.31
CA ILE A 415 1.54 16.14 -16.29
C ILE A 415 1.69 17.66 -16.11
N ALA A 416 2.57 18.10 -15.21
CA ALA A 416 2.82 19.52 -14.97
C ALA A 416 3.45 20.19 -16.20
N TRP A 417 4.49 19.57 -16.78
CA TRP A 417 5.15 20.05 -17.99
C TRP A 417 4.20 20.09 -19.17
N ARG A 418 3.34 19.07 -19.35
CA ARG A 418 2.34 19.08 -20.41
C ARG A 418 1.34 20.22 -20.24
N SER A 419 0.87 20.47 -19.02
CA SER A 419 -0.05 21.59 -18.75
C SER A 419 0.61 22.95 -19.03
N GLN A 420 1.85 23.14 -18.57
CA GLN A 420 2.61 24.37 -18.81
C GLN A 420 2.90 24.56 -20.30
N TRP A 421 3.19 23.48 -21.03
CA TRP A 421 3.38 23.50 -22.48
C TRP A 421 2.09 23.90 -23.22
N GLU A 422 0.92 23.42 -22.79
CA GLU A 422 -0.35 23.80 -23.43
C GLU A 422 -0.64 25.30 -23.30
N GLU A 423 -0.24 25.91 -22.16
CA GLU A 423 -0.41 27.33 -21.87
C GLU A 423 0.63 28.21 -22.59
N SER A 424 1.90 27.81 -22.55
CA SER A 424 3.03 28.62 -23.04
C SER A 424 3.45 28.32 -24.49
N ARG A 425 3.17 27.10 -24.97
CA ARG A 425 3.70 26.50 -26.20
C ARG A 425 5.23 26.51 -26.30
N ASP A 426 5.90 26.47 -25.14
CA ASP A 426 7.36 26.44 -25.05
C ASP A 426 7.96 25.13 -25.58
N ALA A 427 8.76 25.19 -26.64
CA ALA A 427 9.43 24.03 -27.21
C ALA A 427 10.32 23.27 -26.19
N GLY A 428 10.93 23.97 -25.23
CA GLY A 428 11.80 23.33 -24.23
C GLY A 428 11.05 22.34 -23.33
N LEU A 429 9.78 22.62 -22.99
CA LEU A 429 8.96 21.69 -22.22
C LEU A 429 8.58 20.44 -23.03
N ARG A 430 8.32 20.61 -24.33
CA ARG A 430 8.06 19.49 -25.24
C ARG A 430 9.28 18.60 -25.38
N ASP A 431 10.45 19.19 -25.61
CA ASP A 431 11.70 18.44 -25.78
C ASP A 431 12.06 17.68 -24.49
N ARG A 432 11.81 18.27 -23.32
CA ARG A 432 11.99 17.61 -22.01
C ARG A 432 11.06 16.41 -21.84
N LEU A 433 9.80 16.50 -22.28
CA LEU A 433 8.84 15.38 -22.27
C LEU A 433 9.26 14.26 -23.22
N ILE A 434 9.70 14.61 -24.43
CA ILE A 434 10.19 13.66 -25.41
C ILE A 434 11.43 12.93 -24.89
N ALA A 435 12.40 13.67 -24.33
CA ALA A 435 13.60 13.07 -23.73
C ALA A 435 13.26 12.15 -22.56
N TYR A 436 12.35 12.55 -21.67
CA TYR A 436 11.91 11.73 -20.54
C TYR A 436 11.28 10.40 -20.99
N ASN A 437 10.39 10.44 -21.99
CA ASN A 437 9.74 9.26 -22.55
C ASN A 437 10.74 8.37 -23.32
N ALA A 438 11.71 8.97 -24.00
CA ALA A 438 12.82 8.24 -24.64
C ALA A 438 13.68 7.49 -23.61
N ASP A 439 14.03 8.15 -22.49
CA ASP A 439 14.73 7.54 -21.37
C ASP A 439 13.94 6.36 -20.79
N ASP A 440 12.60 6.48 -20.66
CA ASP A 440 11.75 5.39 -20.15
C ASP A 440 11.73 4.18 -21.11
N CYS A 441 11.69 4.40 -22.43
CA CYS A 441 11.86 3.34 -23.42
C CYS A 441 13.24 2.66 -23.35
N GLU A 442 14.30 3.42 -23.12
CA GLU A 442 15.66 2.86 -22.99
C GLU A 442 15.84 2.08 -21.68
N ALA A 443 15.35 2.63 -20.57
CA ALA A 443 15.31 1.95 -19.28
C ALA A 443 14.52 0.63 -19.39
N LEU A 444 13.41 0.64 -20.15
CA LEU A 444 12.61 -0.55 -20.40
C LEU A 444 13.40 -1.62 -21.16
N SER A 445 14.13 -1.24 -22.22
CA SER A 445 15.05 -2.13 -22.93
C SER A 445 16.11 -2.72 -22.01
N LEU A 446 16.76 -1.90 -21.20
CA LEU A 446 17.80 -2.37 -20.26
C LEU A 446 17.25 -3.41 -19.28
N VAL A 447 16.06 -3.18 -18.72
CA VAL A 447 15.40 -4.11 -17.81
C VAL A 447 15.04 -5.41 -18.54
N ALA A 448 14.50 -5.34 -19.76
CA ALA A 448 14.16 -6.51 -20.55
C ALA A 448 15.41 -7.36 -20.89
N ARG A 449 16.49 -6.72 -21.35
CA ARG A 449 17.78 -7.39 -21.64
C ARG A 449 18.33 -8.05 -20.38
N THR A 450 18.26 -7.39 -19.24
CA THR A 450 18.68 -7.95 -17.95
C THR A 450 17.85 -9.18 -17.56
N ILE A 451 16.52 -9.12 -17.74
CA ILE A 451 15.64 -10.26 -17.49
C ILE A 451 15.98 -11.42 -18.44
N ALA A 452 16.15 -11.16 -19.74
CA ALA A 452 16.56 -12.18 -20.70
C ALA A 452 17.86 -12.88 -20.29
N ARG A 453 18.87 -12.10 -19.83
CA ARG A 453 20.13 -12.65 -19.30
C ARG A 453 19.92 -13.51 -18.06
N ILE A 454 19.07 -13.09 -17.12
CA ILE A 454 18.73 -13.86 -15.92
C ILE A 454 18.06 -15.19 -16.28
N LEU A 455 17.30 -15.23 -17.37
CA LEU A 455 16.57 -16.40 -17.83
C LEU A 455 17.42 -17.40 -18.63
N SER A 456 18.60 -16.99 -19.09
CA SER A 456 19.52 -17.80 -19.90
C SER A 456 20.86 -18.03 -19.16
N PRO A 457 20.98 -19.08 -18.33
CA PRO A 457 22.15 -19.33 -17.48
C PRO A 457 23.46 -19.51 -18.26
N GLU A 458 23.38 -19.93 -19.52
CA GLU A 458 24.51 -20.14 -20.43
C GLU A 458 25.25 -18.83 -20.75
N ILE A 459 24.54 -17.69 -20.76
CA ILE A 459 25.10 -16.35 -21.02
C ILE A 459 25.75 -15.74 -19.76
N LEU A 460 25.28 -16.11 -18.56
CA LEU A 460 25.82 -15.61 -17.29
C LEU A 460 27.23 -16.16 -16.97
N ALA A 461 27.64 -17.28 -17.58
CA ALA A 461 28.94 -17.89 -17.37
C ALA A 461 30.08 -17.27 -18.21
N ALA A 462 29.75 -16.41 -19.18
CA ALA A 462 30.68 -15.99 -20.24
C ALA A 462 31.39 -14.64 -20.02
N GLU A 463 30.97 -13.77 -19.08
CA GLU A 463 31.59 -12.45 -18.90
C GLU A 463 31.73 -11.94 -17.45
N PRO A 464 32.76 -11.11 -17.15
CA PRO A 464 33.05 -10.60 -15.81
C PRO A 464 32.46 -9.22 -15.47
N ALA A 465 32.42 -8.95 -14.16
CA ALA A 465 32.37 -7.66 -13.42
C ALA A 465 31.39 -6.56 -13.92
N GLY A 466 30.20 -6.50 -13.28
CA GLY A 466 29.27 -5.37 -13.40
C GLY A 466 27.79 -5.75 -13.24
N VAL A 467 27.47 -7.04 -13.43
CA VAL A 467 26.11 -7.54 -13.28
C VAL A 467 25.83 -7.88 -11.81
N PRO A 468 24.66 -7.47 -11.26
CA PRO A 468 24.28 -7.85 -9.92
C PRO A 468 24.24 -9.36 -9.72
N GLU A 469 24.73 -9.84 -8.58
CA GLU A 469 24.70 -11.27 -8.27
C GLU A 469 23.25 -11.81 -8.27
N VAL A 470 23.02 -12.84 -9.07
CA VAL A 470 21.70 -13.49 -9.22
C VAL A 470 21.68 -14.77 -8.41
N VAL A 471 20.71 -14.91 -7.52
CA VAL A 471 20.57 -16.08 -6.64
C VAL A 471 19.19 -16.71 -6.80
N HIS A 472 19.14 -17.98 -7.18
CA HIS A 472 17.88 -18.72 -7.19
C HIS A 472 17.42 -19.03 -5.77
N ALA A 473 16.17 -18.69 -5.44
CA ALA A 473 15.63 -18.86 -4.10
C ALA A 473 15.62 -20.33 -3.64
N GLU A 474 15.56 -21.28 -4.58
CA GLU A 474 15.66 -22.71 -4.32
C GLU A 474 17.06 -23.16 -3.86
N GLU A 475 18.11 -22.42 -4.23
CA GLU A 475 19.51 -22.71 -3.86
C GLU A 475 19.84 -22.26 -2.44
N LEU A 476 19.20 -21.17 -1.98
CA LEU A 476 19.27 -20.73 -0.59
C LEU A 476 18.86 -21.85 0.39
N GLY A 477 17.98 -22.76 -0.02
CA GLY A 477 17.54 -23.90 0.78
C GLY A 477 18.61 -24.97 1.00
N ARG A 478 19.66 -25.04 0.16
CA ARG A 478 20.76 -26.02 0.29
C ARG A 478 21.84 -25.59 1.29
N CYS A 479 21.98 -24.28 1.53
CA CYS A 479 22.98 -23.73 2.45
C CYS A 479 22.49 -23.59 3.90
N ILE A 480 21.23 -23.92 4.20
CA ILE A 480 20.70 -23.90 5.57
C ILE A 480 20.95 -25.28 6.20
N LEU A 481 22.22 -25.60 6.43
CA LEU A 481 22.62 -26.79 7.21
C LEU A 481 22.25 -26.66 8.71
N SER A 482 21.84 -25.48 9.16
CA SER A 482 21.21 -25.28 10.47
C SER A 482 20.12 -24.21 10.38
N LYS A 483 19.01 -24.40 11.11
CA LYS A 483 17.85 -23.47 11.10
C LYS A 483 18.13 -22.09 11.75
N TRP A 484 19.36 -21.83 12.16
CA TRP A 484 19.82 -20.63 12.86
C TRP A 484 21.18 -20.20 12.27
N ARG A 485 21.37 -18.90 11.98
CA ARG A 485 22.74 -18.41 11.69
C ARG A 485 23.61 -18.59 12.95
N VAL A 486 24.92 -18.73 12.75
CA VAL A 486 25.90 -18.73 13.84
C VAL A 486 25.77 -17.41 14.59
N PHE A 487 25.35 -17.47 15.86
CA PHE A 487 25.34 -16.31 16.75
C PHE A 487 26.80 -15.95 17.05
N LYS A 488 27.25 -14.78 16.58
CA LYS A 488 28.54 -14.21 16.98
C LYS A 488 28.29 -13.25 18.14
N SER A 489 28.87 -13.58 19.28
CA SER A 489 28.77 -12.77 20.49
C SER A 489 29.94 -11.77 20.52
N PRO A 490 29.74 -10.51 20.93
CA PRO A 490 30.87 -9.62 21.26
C PRO A 490 31.64 -10.07 22.52
N LEU A 491 31.09 -11.03 23.28
CA LEU A 491 31.76 -11.67 24.43
C LEU A 491 32.28 -13.06 24.02
N LEU A 492 33.60 -13.24 24.05
CA LEU A 492 34.29 -14.50 23.68
C LEU A 492 33.83 -15.71 24.50
N ASP A 493 33.50 -15.53 25.79
CA ASP A 493 33.07 -16.64 26.65
C ASP A 493 31.69 -17.19 26.27
N MET A 494 30.83 -16.36 25.68
CA MET A 494 29.52 -16.76 25.16
C MET A 494 29.64 -17.63 23.90
N GLU A 495 30.75 -17.52 23.16
CA GLU A 495 31.03 -18.42 22.02
C GLU A 495 31.31 -19.83 22.53
N LYS A 496 32.17 -19.99 23.55
CA LYS A 496 32.47 -21.29 24.18
C LYS A 496 31.21 -21.96 24.75
N ILE A 497 30.32 -21.19 25.38
CA ILE A 497 29.04 -21.70 25.90
C ILE A 497 28.14 -22.20 24.77
N ASN A 498 28.04 -21.45 23.65
CA ASN A 498 27.26 -21.88 22.49
C ASN A 498 27.84 -23.13 21.81
N GLU A 499 29.16 -23.24 21.69
CA GLU A 499 29.84 -24.42 21.16
C GLU A 499 29.54 -25.66 22.01
N ALA A 500 29.59 -25.55 23.33
CA ALA A 500 29.26 -26.63 24.25
C ALA A 500 27.76 -26.97 24.28
N ALA A 501 26.88 -25.97 24.08
CA ALA A 501 25.42 -26.14 24.11
C ALA A 501 24.86 -26.92 22.91
N TYR A 502 25.56 -26.94 21.77
CA TYR A 502 25.10 -27.64 20.56
C TYR A 502 25.17 -29.18 20.68
N TRP A 503 25.95 -29.70 21.63
CA TRP A 503 26.20 -31.14 21.76
C TRP A 503 25.09 -31.93 22.48
N ASN A 504 24.33 -31.31 23.38
CA ASN A 504 23.33 -32.01 24.19
C ASN A 504 21.95 -32.14 23.53
N TYR A 505 21.62 -31.31 22.54
CA TYR A 505 20.31 -31.38 21.85
C TYR A 505 20.25 -32.52 20.79
N GLN A 506 21.39 -32.96 20.24
CA GLN A 506 21.43 -33.99 19.20
C GLN A 506 21.32 -35.42 19.74
N ARG A 507 21.78 -35.70 20.97
CA ARG A 507 21.71 -37.05 21.57
C ARG A 507 20.28 -37.50 21.88
N ASP A 508 19.38 -36.57 22.22
CA ASP A 508 18.03 -36.93 22.66
C ASP A 508 17.04 -37.20 21.51
N ARG A 509 17.38 -36.86 20.25
CA ARG A 509 16.42 -36.90 19.13
C ARG A 509 16.93 -37.39 17.78
N VAL A 510 18.21 -37.73 17.63
CA VAL A 510 18.75 -38.32 16.39
C VAL A 510 19.38 -39.67 16.70
N PHE A 511 18.70 -40.76 16.33
CA PHE A 511 19.32 -42.09 16.27
C PHE A 511 20.10 -42.19 14.95
N VAL A 512 21.43 -42.30 15.03
CA VAL A 512 22.27 -42.61 13.88
C VAL A 512 22.03 -44.08 13.52
N ARG A 513 21.56 -44.32 12.28
CA ARG A 513 21.46 -45.67 11.71
C ARG A 513 22.86 -46.22 11.48
N THR A 514 23.38 -47.03 12.40
CA THR A 514 24.31 -48.10 12.02
C THR A 514 23.52 -49.11 11.19
N GLY A 515 24.11 -49.53 10.07
CA GLY A 515 23.43 -50.24 8.99
C GLY A 515 22.79 -51.57 9.41
N THR A 516 22.01 -52.08 8.45
CA THR A 516 21.29 -53.37 8.42
C THR A 516 19.93 -53.40 9.12
N GLU A 517 18.87 -53.19 8.32
CA GLU A 517 17.80 -54.18 8.05
C GLU A 517 16.55 -53.54 7.39
N ALA A 518 15.79 -54.38 6.70
CA ALA A 518 14.90 -54.09 5.58
C ALA A 518 13.74 -53.11 5.85
N ARG A 519 13.35 -52.38 4.79
CA ARG A 519 12.17 -51.52 4.73
C ARG A 519 10.88 -52.32 4.97
N LEU A 520 10.23 -52.11 6.11
CA LEU A 520 8.79 -52.33 6.22
C LEU A 520 8.03 -51.10 5.72
N ASN A 521 7.20 -51.31 4.69
CA ASN A 521 6.29 -50.32 4.11
C ASN A 521 5.34 -49.73 5.17
N GLN A 522 5.69 -48.58 5.75
CA GLN A 522 4.78 -47.84 6.61
C GLN A 522 3.77 -47.04 5.75
N LYS A 523 2.54 -47.54 5.70
CA LYS A 523 1.36 -46.80 5.22
C LYS A 523 1.28 -45.45 5.94
N ARG A 524 0.96 -44.38 5.18
CA ARG A 524 0.74 -43.01 5.70
C ARG A 524 -0.09 -43.04 7.00
N PRO A 525 0.31 -42.33 8.08
CA PRO A 525 -0.50 -42.28 9.26
C PRO A 525 -1.79 -41.53 8.93
N LYS A 526 -2.93 -42.21 9.08
CA LYS A 526 -4.23 -41.53 9.20
C LYS A 526 -4.09 -40.48 10.31
N ARG A 527 -4.62 -39.28 10.09
CA ARG A 527 -4.76 -38.23 11.12
C ARG A 527 -5.19 -38.91 12.41
N THR A 528 -4.27 -39.04 13.37
CA THR A 528 -4.58 -39.59 14.67
C THR A 528 -5.65 -38.68 15.26
N SER A 529 -6.82 -39.24 15.52
CA SER A 529 -7.73 -38.67 16.51
C SER A 529 -6.87 -38.28 17.71
N ARG A 530 -7.11 -37.10 18.30
CA ARG A 530 -6.41 -36.68 19.53
C ARG A 530 -6.55 -37.83 20.53
N CYS A 531 -5.51 -38.65 20.67
CA CYS A 531 -5.45 -39.68 21.68
C CYS A 531 -5.40 -38.91 22.99
N ARG A 532 -6.56 -38.76 23.66
CA ARG A 532 -6.60 -38.30 25.04
C ARG A 532 -5.82 -39.35 25.82
N ARG A 533 -4.56 -39.05 26.12
CA ARG A 533 -3.69 -39.95 26.88
C ARG A 533 -4.38 -40.23 28.23
N LYS A 534 -4.40 -41.49 28.66
CA LYS A 534 -4.96 -41.87 29.96
C LYS A 534 -4.21 -41.11 31.07
N ALA A 535 -4.94 -40.65 32.07
CA ALA A 535 -4.33 -39.97 33.21
C ALA A 535 -3.43 -40.94 33.98
N GLU A 536 -2.20 -40.54 34.26
CA GLU A 536 -1.21 -41.33 35.00
C GLU A 536 -1.41 -41.23 36.51
N LYS A 537 -2.02 -40.14 36.98
CA LYS A 537 -2.39 -39.93 38.38
C LYS A 537 -3.78 -39.32 38.46
N ILE A 538 -4.63 -39.84 39.33
CA ILE A 538 -5.94 -39.27 39.63
C ILE A 538 -5.87 -38.67 41.04
N VAL A 539 -6.19 -37.39 41.19
CA VAL A 539 -6.22 -36.69 42.46
C VAL A 539 -7.66 -36.29 42.75
N MET A 540 -8.23 -36.82 43.83
CA MET A 540 -9.54 -36.38 44.31
C MET A 540 -9.33 -35.24 45.30
N ALA A 541 -9.91 -34.08 45.01
CA ALA A 541 -9.87 -32.95 45.92
C ALA A 541 -10.75 -33.27 47.14
N ILE A 542 -10.16 -33.21 48.34
CA ILE A 542 -10.88 -33.44 49.59
C ILE A 542 -11.69 -32.18 49.90
N PRO A 543 -13.04 -32.25 49.91
CA PRO A 543 -13.88 -31.10 50.25
C PRO A 543 -13.84 -30.84 51.76
N PRO A 544 -14.03 -29.60 52.22
CA PRO A 544 -14.17 -29.32 53.65
C PRO A 544 -15.37 -30.08 54.24
N SER A 545 -15.23 -30.52 55.50
CA SER A 545 -16.22 -31.33 56.21
C SER A 545 -17.47 -30.54 56.64
N SER A 546 -17.35 -29.22 56.69
CA SER A 546 -18.41 -28.25 56.94
C SER A 546 -18.52 -27.24 55.80
N CYS A 547 -19.68 -26.58 55.70
CA CYS A 547 -19.86 -25.47 54.78
C CYS A 547 -18.93 -24.31 55.18
N PRO A 548 -18.12 -23.77 54.25
CA PRO A 548 -17.20 -22.68 54.56
C PRO A 548 -17.91 -21.36 54.92
N GLU A 549 -19.16 -21.18 54.49
CA GLU A 549 -19.90 -19.93 54.72
C GLU A 549 -20.69 -19.93 56.04
N CYS A 550 -21.25 -21.08 56.45
CA CYS A 550 -22.11 -21.16 57.65
C CYS A 550 -21.67 -22.19 58.70
N GLY A 551 -20.57 -22.92 58.48
CA GLY A 551 -20.00 -23.89 59.43
C GLY A 551 -20.80 -25.20 59.63
N LYS A 552 -22.02 -25.30 59.09
CA LYS A 552 -22.88 -26.49 59.26
C LYS A 552 -22.42 -27.67 58.40
N ARG A 553 -22.58 -28.90 58.93
CA ARG A 553 -22.17 -30.16 58.27
C ARG A 553 -23.21 -30.73 57.29
N GLY A 554 -24.45 -30.24 57.33
CA GLY A 554 -25.53 -30.71 56.46
C GLY A 554 -25.28 -30.35 54.98
N ARG A 555 -25.02 -31.35 54.15
CA ARG A 555 -24.69 -31.17 52.72
C ARG A 555 -25.37 -32.19 51.83
N THR A 556 -25.67 -31.78 50.59
CA THR A 556 -26.14 -32.65 49.52
C THR A 556 -25.07 -32.69 48.43
N LYS A 557 -24.75 -33.87 47.90
CA LYS A 557 -23.81 -34.01 46.78
C LYS A 557 -24.42 -33.35 45.53
N SER A 558 -23.62 -32.55 44.84
CA SER A 558 -23.95 -31.92 43.56
C SER A 558 -23.11 -32.59 42.44
N ARG A 559 -22.78 -31.85 41.38
CA ARG A 559 -22.02 -32.32 40.22
C ARG A 559 -20.61 -32.80 40.56
N LEU A 560 -20.21 -33.89 39.91
CA LEU A 560 -18.82 -34.35 39.84
C LEU A 560 -18.14 -33.69 38.64
N LEU A 561 -17.01 -33.02 38.85
CA LEU A 561 -16.24 -32.35 37.81
C LEU A 561 -14.87 -32.98 37.67
N THR A 562 -14.40 -33.16 36.44
CA THR A 562 -13.07 -33.69 36.16
C THR A 562 -12.28 -32.75 35.26
N ARG A 563 -10.98 -32.61 35.52
CA ARG A 563 -10.06 -31.83 34.69
C ARG A 563 -8.72 -32.53 34.58
N THR A 564 -8.29 -32.79 33.35
CA THR A 564 -6.97 -33.35 33.07
C THR A 564 -6.01 -32.22 32.74
N VAL A 565 -4.87 -32.17 33.43
CA VAL A 565 -3.79 -31.21 33.19
C VAL A 565 -2.49 -31.96 32.93
N GLU A 566 -1.61 -31.35 32.14
CA GLU A 566 -0.24 -31.83 32.01
C GLU A 566 0.61 -31.07 33.02
N ASP A 567 1.21 -31.79 33.96
CA ASP A 567 2.04 -31.25 35.04
C ASP A 567 3.51 -31.63 34.81
N ILE A 568 4.43 -30.88 35.41
CA ILE A 568 5.87 -31.14 35.34
C ILE A 568 6.35 -31.53 36.73
N VAL A 569 6.80 -32.78 36.88
CA VAL A 569 7.36 -33.30 38.12
C VAL A 569 8.88 -33.16 38.05
N PHE A 570 9.43 -32.39 38.98
CA PHE A 570 10.87 -32.27 39.17
C PHE A 570 11.35 -33.37 40.13
N GLY A 571 12.23 -34.24 39.64
CA GLY A 571 13.07 -35.11 40.46
C GLY A 571 14.41 -34.42 40.75
N ARG A 572 15.28 -35.10 41.50
CA ARG A 572 16.58 -34.57 41.95
C ARG A 572 17.41 -33.96 40.81
N ASP A 573 17.43 -34.62 39.64
CA ASP A 573 18.21 -34.21 38.46
C ASP A 573 17.40 -34.33 37.14
N SER A 574 16.06 -34.36 37.18
CA SER A 574 15.26 -34.45 35.94
C SER A 574 13.89 -33.81 36.07
N ALA A 575 13.33 -33.34 34.94
CA ALA A 575 11.94 -32.91 34.85
C ALA A 575 11.16 -33.88 33.95
N LYS A 576 10.08 -34.48 34.48
CA LYS A 576 9.22 -35.40 33.73
C LYS A 576 7.81 -34.84 33.64
N ARG A 577 7.26 -34.81 32.43
CA ARG A 577 5.85 -34.46 32.21
C ARG A 577 4.95 -35.61 32.66
N ARG A 578 3.95 -35.32 33.48
CA ARG A 578 2.97 -36.28 34.00
C ARG A 578 1.55 -35.79 33.70
N VAL A 579 0.67 -36.67 33.24
CA VAL A 579 -0.74 -36.32 33.01
C VAL A 579 -1.56 -36.60 34.28
N VAL A 580 -2.08 -35.56 34.92
CA VAL A 580 -2.84 -35.67 36.18
C VAL A 580 -4.31 -35.29 35.94
N GLN A 581 -5.23 -36.14 36.40
CA GLN A 581 -6.66 -35.86 36.39
C GLN A 581 -7.14 -35.50 37.78
N TYR A 582 -7.61 -34.27 37.94
CA TYR A 582 -8.23 -33.79 39.17
C TYR A 582 -9.73 -34.04 39.12
N ILE A 583 -10.27 -34.64 40.18
CA ILE A 583 -11.69 -34.90 40.35
C ILE A 583 -12.19 -34.06 41.54
N PHE A 584 -13.23 -33.28 41.30
CA PHE A 584 -13.88 -32.43 42.30
C PHE A 584 -15.32 -32.85 42.50
N GLN A 585 -15.70 -33.08 43.75
CA GLN A 585 -17.08 -33.29 44.12
C GLN A 585 -17.65 -31.98 44.65
N GLY A 586 -18.62 -31.40 43.93
CA GLY A 586 -19.38 -30.25 44.43
C GLY A 586 -20.37 -30.68 45.51
N TYR A 587 -20.58 -29.83 46.50
CA TYR A 587 -21.58 -29.97 47.55
C TYR A 587 -22.41 -28.72 47.66
N ARG A 588 -23.68 -28.88 48.02
CA ARG A 588 -24.59 -27.78 48.36
C ARG A 588 -24.97 -27.86 49.84
N CYS A 589 -24.77 -26.78 50.58
CA CYS A 589 -25.18 -26.71 51.98
C CYS A 589 -26.71 -26.79 52.08
N ARG A 590 -27.24 -27.62 52.99
CA ARG A 590 -28.70 -27.69 53.21
C ARG A 590 -29.27 -26.47 53.92
N SER A 591 -28.43 -25.75 54.68
CA SER A 591 -28.87 -24.60 55.48
C SER A 591 -28.81 -23.29 54.71
N CYS A 592 -27.64 -22.91 54.16
CA CYS A 592 -27.48 -21.64 53.43
C CYS A 592 -27.55 -21.79 51.90
N LYS A 593 -27.73 -23.01 51.37
CA LYS A 593 -27.77 -23.32 49.93
C LYS A 593 -26.48 -23.02 49.14
N HIS A 594 -25.40 -22.59 49.80
CA HIS A 594 -24.10 -22.31 49.20
C HIS A 594 -23.44 -23.56 48.60
N GLU A 595 -22.83 -23.39 47.43
CA GLU A 595 -22.11 -24.46 46.73
C GLU A 595 -20.61 -24.38 47.01
N TYR A 596 -20.02 -25.48 47.49
CA TYR A 596 -18.61 -25.55 47.85
C TYR A 596 -17.98 -26.91 47.49
N GLY A 597 -16.66 -27.03 47.60
CA GLY A 597 -15.91 -28.22 47.17
C GLY A 597 -15.27 -28.10 45.77
N LEU A 598 -15.36 -26.91 45.16
CA LEU A 598 -14.59 -26.54 43.97
C LEU A 598 -13.41 -25.68 44.39
N SER A 599 -12.21 -26.02 43.94
CA SER A 599 -11.02 -25.20 44.21
C SER A 599 -11.00 -23.94 43.34
N GLU A 600 -10.47 -22.82 43.86
CA GLU A 600 -10.35 -21.55 43.12
C GLU A 600 -9.57 -21.70 41.81
N TRP A 601 -8.52 -22.53 41.81
CA TRP A 601 -7.71 -22.76 40.62
C TRP A 601 -8.51 -23.38 39.45
N TYR A 602 -9.54 -24.19 39.75
CA TYR A 602 -10.42 -24.74 38.71
C TYR A 602 -11.24 -23.64 38.02
N LEU A 603 -11.69 -22.64 38.78
CA LEU A 603 -12.56 -21.55 38.31
C LEU A 603 -11.78 -20.51 37.48
N HIS A 604 -10.53 -20.21 37.83
CA HIS A 604 -9.76 -19.12 37.21
C HIS A 604 -8.87 -19.50 36.02
N ALA A 605 -8.59 -20.79 35.79
CA ALA A 605 -7.66 -21.26 34.78
C ALA A 605 -8.18 -21.20 33.31
N ARG A 606 -9.05 -20.25 32.96
CA ARG A 606 -9.43 -19.89 31.57
C ARG A 606 -8.76 -18.61 31.06
N LYS A 607 -8.06 -17.85 31.91
CA LYS A 607 -7.57 -16.50 31.56
C LYS A 607 -6.16 -16.42 30.97
N TRP A 608 -5.37 -17.48 31.01
CA TRP A 608 -4.02 -17.50 30.43
C TRP A 608 -3.84 -18.78 29.63
N GLY A 609 -3.86 -18.64 28.31
CA GLY A 609 -3.67 -19.70 27.33
C GLY A 609 -2.86 -19.20 26.17
#